data_AF-A0A7J7XDZ3-F1
#
_entry.id   AF-A0A7J7XDZ3-F1
#
_cell.length_a   1.000
_cell.length_b   1.000
_cell.length_c   1.000
_cell.angle_alpha   90.00
_cell.angle_beta   90.00
_cell.angle_gamma   90.00
#
_symmetry.space_group_name_H-M   'P 1'
#
loop_
_entity.id
_entity.type
_entity.pdbx_description
1 polymer ?
#
loop_
_entity_poly.entity_id
_entity_poly.type
_entity_poly.pdbx_seq_one_letter_code
_entity_poly.pdbx_strand_id
1 'polypeptide(L)'
;MPHSGLHPSIPRPRSHKAKKAAFALLIACLAAFWGLEEPPTHILWWLALHLISQQLQLLFKRACSLAEELCHVHSRYQGSYSRAVQACLGCPIRYGALLLVSCYFYTSLPNKAWMLSLLGLSEALSILLDLQGLAPAEVSTVCEQRNFNVAHGLAWSFYIGYLRLVLPGGHLRSGVCHPLADPVCHVTGQPSWLQSGRSA
;
A
#
# COMPACT_ATOMS: atom_id res chain seq x y z
N MET A 1 -26.31 -17.83 -0.13
CA MET A 1 -26.54 -17.45 1.28
C MET A 1 -27.56 -16.32 1.30
N PRO A 2 -28.84 -16.55 1.67
CA PRO A 2 -29.77 -15.45 1.83
C PRO A 2 -29.40 -14.70 3.11
N HIS A 3 -29.11 -13.41 3.00
CA HIS A 3 -28.66 -12.59 4.12
C HIS A 3 -29.84 -12.28 5.05
N SER A 4 -29.89 -12.95 6.19
CA SER A 4 -30.77 -12.61 7.30
C SER A 4 -30.37 -11.24 7.85
N GLY A 5 -31.20 -10.21 7.60
CA GLY A 5 -30.96 -8.87 8.13
C GLY A 5 -31.20 -8.83 9.63
N LEU A 6 -30.13 -8.95 10.43
CA LEU A 6 -30.18 -8.88 11.90
C LEU A 6 -30.71 -7.52 12.40
N HIS A 7 -30.27 -6.41 11.81
CA HIS A 7 -30.73 -5.07 12.16
C HIS A 7 -30.54 -4.09 11.00
N PRO A 8 -31.51 -3.20 10.71
CA PRO A 8 -31.48 -2.31 9.54
C PRO A 8 -30.33 -1.28 9.54
N SER A 9 -29.74 -0.97 10.71
CA SER A 9 -28.57 -0.08 10.78
C SER A 9 -27.23 -0.75 10.49
N ILE A 10 -27.18 -2.09 10.37
CA ILE A 10 -25.95 -2.79 10.04
C ILE A 10 -25.66 -2.59 8.55
N PRO A 11 -24.52 -1.97 8.19
CA PRO A 11 -24.18 -1.72 6.79
C PRO A 11 -24.04 -3.04 6.05
N ARG A 12 -24.60 -3.09 4.83
CA ARG A 12 -24.47 -4.24 3.94
C ARG A 12 -23.09 -4.22 3.26
N PRO A 13 -22.52 -5.40 2.94
CA PRO A 13 -21.27 -5.46 2.21
C PRO A 13 -21.38 -4.72 0.88
N ARG A 14 -20.36 -3.92 0.56
CA ARG A 14 -20.34 -3.16 -0.70
C ARG A 14 -20.36 -4.11 -1.90
N SER A 15 -21.21 -3.82 -2.87
CA SER A 15 -21.44 -4.67 -4.04
C SER A 15 -20.81 -4.09 -5.30
N HIS A 16 -20.74 -4.88 -6.38
CA HIS A 16 -20.19 -4.50 -7.69
C HIS A 16 -21.01 -3.43 -8.46
N LYS A 17 -21.90 -2.69 -7.80
CA LYS A 17 -22.78 -1.68 -8.43
C LYS A 17 -22.00 -0.58 -9.14
N ALA A 18 -20.90 -0.09 -8.56
CA ALA A 18 -20.06 0.93 -9.17
C ALA A 18 -19.48 0.48 -10.52
N LYS A 19 -18.99 -0.77 -10.61
CA LYS A 19 -18.47 -1.34 -11.86
C LYS A 19 -19.55 -1.46 -12.94
N LYS A 20 -20.77 -1.86 -12.55
CA LYS A 20 -21.91 -1.95 -13.48
C LYS A 20 -22.32 -0.56 -13.99
N ALA A 21 -22.37 0.44 -13.11
CA ALA A 21 -22.69 1.81 -13.49
C ALA A 21 -21.63 2.41 -14.44
N ALA A 22 -20.35 2.21 -14.15
CA ALA A 22 -19.26 2.64 -15.04
C ALA A 22 -19.34 1.97 -16.42
N PHE A 23 -19.67 0.68 -16.47
CA PHE A 23 -19.85 -0.05 -17.72
C PHE A 23 -21.06 0.46 -18.53
N ALA A 24 -22.18 0.74 -17.87
CA ALA A 24 -23.35 1.32 -18.52
C ALA A 24 -23.06 2.72 -19.08
N LEU A 25 -22.34 3.55 -18.32
CA LEU A 25 -21.89 4.87 -18.77
C LEU A 25 -20.98 4.77 -20.00
N LEU A 26 -20.01 3.84 -19.98
CA LEU A 26 -19.12 3.59 -21.11
C LEU A 26 -19.90 3.25 -22.39
N ILE A 27 -20.87 2.34 -22.30
CA ILE A 27 -21.73 1.97 -23.43
C ILE A 27 -22.51 3.18 -23.95
N ALA A 28 -23.09 3.98 -23.04
CA ALA A 28 -23.83 5.18 -23.43
C ALA A 28 -22.94 6.19 -24.16
N CYS A 29 -21.71 6.42 -23.68
CA CYS A 29 -20.74 7.30 -24.34
C CYS A 29 -20.34 6.79 -25.72
N LEU A 30 -20.10 5.47 -25.87
CA LEU A 30 -19.75 4.87 -27.16
C LEU A 30 -20.91 4.94 -28.17
N ALA A 31 -22.15 4.72 -27.72
CA ALA A 31 -23.34 4.85 -28.55
C ALA A 31 -23.56 6.29 -29.02
N ALA A 32 -23.36 7.27 -28.14
CA ALA A 32 -23.43 8.69 -28.49
C ALA A 32 -22.32 9.07 -29.50
N PHE A 33 -21.12 8.53 -29.31
CA PHE A 33 -19.99 8.76 -30.21
C PHE A 33 -20.22 8.15 -31.61
N TRP A 34 -20.87 6.98 -31.68
CA TRP A 34 -21.21 6.32 -32.95
C TRP A 34 -22.27 7.10 -33.76
N GLY A 35 -23.07 7.94 -33.10
CA GLY A 35 -24.09 8.77 -33.77
C GLY A 35 -23.55 10.05 -34.41
N LEU A 36 -22.27 10.40 -34.22
CA LEU A 36 -21.64 11.55 -34.87
C LEU A 36 -21.00 11.10 -36.20
N GLU A 37 -21.43 11.68 -37.32
CA GLU A 37 -21.06 11.25 -38.69
C GLU A 37 -19.64 11.64 -39.14
N GLU A 38 -18.91 12.45 -38.37
CA GLU A 38 -17.58 12.95 -38.76
C GLU A 38 -16.44 11.95 -38.45
N PRO A 39 -15.49 11.70 -39.38
CA PRO A 39 -14.40 10.74 -39.17
C PRO A 39 -13.43 11.21 -38.07
N PRO A 40 -13.34 10.53 -36.92
CA PRO A 40 -12.70 11.06 -35.72
C PRO A 40 -11.20 10.77 -35.65
N THR A 41 -10.48 10.75 -36.78
CA THR A 41 -9.06 10.33 -36.82
C THR A 41 -8.17 11.15 -35.89
N HIS A 42 -8.34 12.48 -35.89
CA HIS A 42 -7.62 13.37 -34.99
C HIS A 42 -8.01 13.18 -33.51
N ILE A 43 -9.30 12.97 -33.23
CA ILE A 43 -9.81 12.77 -31.86
C ILE A 43 -9.27 11.45 -31.28
N LEU A 44 -9.26 10.39 -32.08
CA LEU A 44 -8.70 9.10 -31.68
C LEU A 44 -7.20 9.18 -31.39
N TRP A 45 -6.46 9.95 -32.18
CA TRP A 45 -5.05 10.21 -31.92
C TRP A 45 -4.83 10.95 -30.61
N TRP A 46 -5.56 12.04 -30.35
CA TRP A 46 -5.48 12.79 -29.09
C TRP A 46 -5.89 11.93 -27.88
N LEU A 47 -6.93 11.12 -28.03
CA LEU A 47 -7.36 10.17 -27.01
C LEU A 47 -6.26 9.14 -26.73
N ALA A 48 -5.62 8.60 -27.76
CA ALA A 48 -4.49 7.68 -27.59
C ALA A 48 -3.35 8.34 -26.81
N LEU A 49 -2.96 9.57 -27.19
CA LEU A 49 -1.92 10.32 -26.48
C LEU A 49 -2.27 10.58 -25.01
N HIS A 50 -3.53 10.95 -24.74
CA HIS A 50 -4.01 11.16 -23.38
C HIS A 50 -4.01 9.86 -22.57
N LEU A 51 -4.41 8.74 -23.16
CA LEU A 51 -4.35 7.44 -22.50
C LEU A 51 -2.90 7.03 -22.19
N ILE A 52 -1.97 7.23 -23.14
CA ILE A 52 -0.55 6.91 -22.95
C ILE A 52 0.06 7.77 -21.84
N SER A 53 -0.26 9.06 -21.78
CA SER A 53 0.25 9.94 -20.73
C SER A 53 -0.26 9.54 -19.34
N GLN A 54 -1.53 9.13 -19.23
CA GLN A 54 -2.10 8.57 -18.00
C GLN A 54 -1.38 7.27 -17.57
N GLN A 55 -1.10 6.37 -18.52
CA GLN A 55 -0.35 5.14 -18.22
C GLN A 55 1.08 5.46 -17.75
N LEU A 56 1.73 6.44 -18.37
CA LEU A 56 3.07 6.84 -18.03
C LEU A 56 3.14 7.53 -16.65
N GLN A 57 2.13 8.34 -16.27
CA GLN A 57 1.96 8.86 -14.90
C GLN A 57 1.84 7.73 -13.88
N LEU A 58 1.02 6.71 -14.16
CA LEU A 58 0.88 5.56 -13.28
C LEU A 58 2.21 4.81 -13.10
N LEU A 59 3.00 4.67 -14.18
CA LEU A 59 4.34 4.08 -14.12
C LEU A 59 5.30 4.94 -13.28
N PHE A 60 5.30 6.26 -13.44
CA PHE A 60 6.09 7.18 -12.63
C PHE A 60 5.74 7.08 -11.15
N LYS A 61 4.45 7.14 -10.81
CA LYS A 61 3.97 6.99 -9.43
C LYS A 61 4.48 5.68 -8.81
N ARG A 62 4.34 4.57 -9.54
CA ARG A 62 4.79 3.25 -9.09
C ARG A 62 6.30 3.17 -8.94
N ALA A 63 7.07 3.83 -9.81
CA ALA A 63 8.51 3.93 -9.68
C ALA A 63 8.92 4.71 -8.41
N CYS A 64 8.23 5.82 -8.10
CA CYS A 64 8.44 6.57 -6.87
C CYS A 64 8.11 5.72 -5.62
N SER A 65 6.96 5.04 -5.61
CA SER A 65 6.61 4.13 -4.49
C SER A 65 7.57 2.94 -4.38
N LEU A 66 8.07 2.41 -5.51
CA LEU A 66 9.07 1.35 -5.50
C LEU A 66 10.40 1.86 -4.91
N ALA A 67 10.83 3.07 -5.26
CA ALA A 67 12.04 3.67 -4.69
C ALA A 67 11.95 3.78 -3.16
N GLU A 68 10.79 4.17 -2.63
CA GLU A 68 10.54 4.22 -1.19
C GLU A 68 10.54 2.81 -0.54
N GLU A 69 9.90 1.82 -1.17
CA GLU A 69 9.89 0.44 -0.66
C GLU A 69 11.27 -0.25 -0.77
N LEU A 70 12.12 0.16 -1.72
CA LEU A 70 13.48 -0.38 -1.87
C LEU A 70 14.37 -0.07 -0.65
N CYS A 71 14.17 1.08 0.00
CA CYS A 71 14.85 1.43 1.25
C CYS A 71 14.47 0.49 2.42
N HIS A 72 13.31 -0.17 2.32
CA HIS A 72 12.76 -1.03 3.36
C HIS A 72 12.86 -2.53 3.00
N VAL A 73 13.67 -2.90 1.99
CA VAL A 73 13.82 -4.30 1.54
C VAL A 73 14.31 -5.23 2.64
N HIS A 74 15.25 -4.78 3.47
CA HIS A 74 15.79 -5.62 4.53
C HIS A 74 14.79 -5.85 5.68
N SER A 75 14.09 -4.80 6.12
CA SER A 75 13.14 -4.87 7.24
C SER A 75 11.80 -5.52 6.89
N ARG A 76 11.26 -5.24 5.69
CA ARG A 76 9.90 -5.67 5.29
C ARG A 76 9.90 -6.91 4.38
N TYR A 77 10.92 -7.08 3.53
CA TYR A 77 10.96 -8.15 2.52
C TYR A 77 12.10 -9.16 2.71
N GLN A 78 12.75 -9.16 3.88
CA GLN A 78 13.81 -10.12 4.23
C GLN A 78 14.98 -10.11 3.23
N GLY A 79 15.32 -8.96 2.67
CA GLY A 79 16.41 -8.82 1.69
C GLY A 79 16.05 -9.22 0.26
N SER A 80 14.83 -9.70 -0.01
CA SER A 80 14.43 -10.19 -1.33
C SER A 80 13.83 -9.08 -2.20
N TYR A 81 14.62 -8.57 -3.16
CA TYR A 81 14.18 -7.56 -4.14
C TYR A 81 12.99 -8.00 -5.00
N SER A 82 12.95 -9.26 -5.44
CA SER A 82 11.84 -9.77 -6.27
C SER A 82 10.49 -9.66 -5.55
N ARG A 83 10.45 -9.95 -4.25
CA ARG A 83 9.26 -9.80 -3.41
C ARG A 83 8.85 -8.33 -3.24
N ALA A 84 9.80 -7.41 -3.08
CA ALA A 84 9.51 -5.98 -2.98
C ALA A 84 8.91 -5.43 -4.28
N VAL A 85 9.52 -5.79 -5.42
CA VAL A 85 9.04 -5.46 -6.76
C VAL A 85 7.64 -6.04 -7.01
N GLN A 86 7.43 -7.32 -6.66
CA GLN A 86 6.13 -7.98 -6.79
C GLN A 86 5.07 -7.39 -5.86
N ALA A 87 5.44 -6.94 -4.65
CA ALA A 87 4.50 -6.28 -3.74
C ALA A 87 4.08 -4.90 -4.24
N CYS A 88 5.02 -4.13 -4.81
CA CYS A 88 4.74 -2.77 -5.31
C CYS A 88 4.00 -2.77 -6.65
N LEU A 89 4.38 -3.67 -7.56
CA LEU A 89 3.82 -3.79 -8.92
C LEU A 89 2.74 -4.87 -9.01
N GLY A 90 2.50 -5.69 -7.99
CA GLY A 90 1.55 -6.80 -8.08
C GLY A 90 1.95 -7.85 -9.13
N CYS A 91 1.44 -7.71 -10.36
CA CYS A 91 1.72 -8.62 -11.47
C CYS A 91 2.72 -7.97 -12.46
N PRO A 92 4.03 -8.28 -12.38
CA PRO A 92 5.07 -7.57 -13.14
C PRO A 92 4.88 -7.68 -14.66
N ILE A 93 4.25 -8.75 -15.14
CA ILE A 93 3.97 -8.96 -16.57
C ILE A 93 3.04 -7.88 -17.12
N ARG A 94 1.99 -7.50 -16.37
CA ARG A 94 1.05 -6.45 -16.82
C ARG A 94 1.75 -5.10 -16.93
N TYR A 95 2.63 -4.79 -15.99
CA TYR A 95 3.40 -3.55 -16.00
C TYR A 95 4.48 -3.56 -17.10
N GLY A 96 5.14 -4.70 -17.34
CA GLY A 96 6.07 -4.85 -18.45
C GLY A 96 5.38 -4.65 -19.80
N ALA A 97 4.19 -5.23 -19.99
CA ALA A 97 3.38 -5.00 -21.18
C ALA A 97 2.97 -3.53 -21.33
N LEU A 98 2.55 -2.89 -20.23
CA LEU A 98 2.19 -1.48 -20.22
C LEU A 98 3.38 -0.59 -20.59
N LEU A 99 4.55 -0.85 -20.01
CA LEU A 99 5.80 -0.15 -20.30
C LEU A 99 6.20 -0.32 -21.77
N LEU A 100 6.08 -1.52 -22.32
CA LEU A 100 6.40 -1.79 -23.72
C LEU A 100 5.50 -1.01 -24.67
N VAL A 101 4.18 -1.01 -24.41
CA VAL A 101 3.20 -0.24 -25.19
C VAL A 101 3.49 1.25 -25.08
N SER A 102 3.70 1.78 -23.86
CA SER A 102 4.06 3.18 -23.65
C SER A 102 5.35 3.56 -24.38
N CYS A 103 6.38 2.70 -24.35
CA CYS A 103 7.65 2.92 -25.04
C CYS A 103 7.48 2.96 -26.56
N TYR A 104 6.73 2.01 -27.13
CA TYR A 104 6.42 1.99 -28.55
C TYR A 104 5.80 3.31 -29.02
N PHE A 105 4.72 3.76 -28.36
CA PHE A 105 4.09 5.02 -28.73
C PHE A 105 4.93 6.26 -28.41
N TYR A 106 5.76 6.21 -27.36
CA TYR A 106 6.67 7.29 -27.01
C TYR A 106 7.70 7.56 -28.11
N THR A 107 8.15 6.51 -28.83
CA THR A 107 9.05 6.72 -29.97
C THR A 107 8.39 7.44 -31.15
N SER A 108 7.06 7.35 -31.27
CA SER A 108 6.28 8.03 -32.32
C SER A 108 5.91 9.48 -31.97
N LEU A 109 6.17 9.93 -30.74
CA LEU A 109 5.80 11.27 -30.29
C LEU A 109 6.83 12.33 -30.71
N PRO A 110 6.37 13.43 -31.36
CA PRO A 110 7.23 14.58 -31.59
C PRO A 110 7.58 15.27 -30.26
N ASN A 111 8.79 15.82 -30.16
CA ASN A 111 9.22 16.63 -29.01
C ASN A 111 9.10 15.96 -27.63
N LYS A 112 9.54 14.70 -27.58
CA LYS A 112 9.43 13.76 -26.47
C LYS A 112 10.00 14.24 -25.12
N ALA A 113 11.01 15.10 -25.12
CA ALA A 113 11.65 15.61 -23.91
C ALA A 113 10.73 16.57 -23.13
N TRP A 114 10.06 17.49 -23.83
CA TRP A 114 9.14 18.44 -23.21
C TRP A 114 7.93 17.75 -22.62
N MET A 115 7.40 16.73 -23.31
CA MET A 115 6.27 15.95 -22.80
C MET A 115 6.65 15.20 -21.52
N LEU A 116 7.83 14.57 -21.46
CA LEU A 116 8.29 13.92 -20.23
C LEU A 116 8.49 14.91 -19.08
N SER A 117 9.08 16.08 -19.36
CA SER A 117 9.30 17.09 -18.32
C SER A 117 7.99 17.61 -17.75
N LEU A 118 6.99 17.91 -18.61
CA LEU A 118 5.67 18.34 -18.18
C LEU A 118 4.93 17.23 -17.41
N LEU A 119 5.06 15.98 -17.86
CA LEU A 119 4.47 14.84 -17.19
C LEU A 119 5.07 14.63 -15.80
N GLY A 120 6.41 14.65 -15.71
CA GLY A 120 7.13 14.53 -14.46
C GLY A 120 6.79 15.67 -13.49
N LEU A 121 6.69 16.91 -13.99
CA LEU A 121 6.26 18.05 -13.19
C LEU A 121 4.83 17.87 -12.68
N SER A 122 3.90 17.43 -13.52
CA SER A 122 2.51 17.18 -13.13
C SER A 122 2.40 16.10 -12.06
N GLU A 123 3.18 15.02 -12.17
CA GLU A 123 3.19 13.93 -11.19
C GLU A 123 3.85 14.38 -9.89
N ALA A 124 4.98 15.09 -9.95
CA ALA A 124 5.65 15.63 -8.77
C ALA A 124 4.72 16.58 -7.99
N LEU A 125 4.00 17.46 -8.69
CA LEU A 125 2.98 18.31 -8.06
C LEU A 125 1.82 17.49 -7.48
N SER A 126 1.36 16.46 -8.18
CA SER A 126 0.27 15.59 -7.69
C SER A 126 0.65 14.84 -6.41
N ILE A 127 1.91 14.39 -6.32
CA ILE A 127 2.47 13.75 -5.12
C ILE A 127 2.64 14.78 -4.00
N LEU A 128 3.24 15.94 -4.30
CA LEU A 128 3.54 16.96 -3.29
C LEU A 128 2.28 17.57 -2.67
N LEU A 129 1.21 17.71 -3.46
CA LEU A 129 -0.09 18.21 -3.02
C LEU A 129 -1.01 17.12 -2.44
N ASP A 130 -0.52 15.87 -2.33
CA ASP A 130 -1.28 14.70 -1.87
C ASP A 130 -2.63 14.51 -2.57
N LEU A 131 -2.72 14.90 -3.85
CA LEU A 131 -3.96 14.81 -4.65
C LEU A 131 -4.35 13.37 -4.97
N GLN A 132 -3.51 12.41 -4.61
CA GLN A 132 -3.66 11.01 -4.91
C GLN A 132 -4.03 10.14 -3.70
N GLY A 133 -4.34 10.78 -2.56
CA GLY A 133 -4.87 10.11 -1.39
C GLY A 133 -6.17 9.36 -1.72
N LEU A 134 -6.31 8.14 -1.21
CA LEU A 134 -7.54 7.37 -1.36
C LEU A 134 -8.66 8.09 -0.61
N ALA A 135 -9.84 8.15 -1.21
CA ALA A 135 -10.99 8.72 -0.53
C ALA A 135 -11.31 7.88 0.74
N PRO A 136 -11.85 8.48 1.82
CA PRO A 136 -12.20 7.73 3.04
C PRO A 136 -13.11 6.53 2.75
N ALA A 137 -13.98 6.67 1.75
CA ALA A 137 -14.83 5.59 1.28
C ALA A 137 -14.02 4.41 0.71
N GLU A 138 -12.93 4.66 -0.03
CA GLU A 138 -12.07 3.64 -0.60
C GLU A 138 -11.21 2.97 0.48
N VAL A 139 -10.64 3.74 1.40
CA VAL A 139 -9.90 3.20 2.56
C VAL A 139 -10.80 2.25 3.37
N SER A 140 -12.05 2.66 3.64
CA SER A 140 -13.05 1.81 4.29
C SER A 140 -13.30 0.50 3.53
N THR A 141 -13.30 0.52 2.18
CA THR A 141 -13.44 -0.74 1.42
C THR A 141 -12.27 -1.68 1.60
N VAL A 142 -11.05 -1.15 1.65
CA VAL A 142 -9.84 -1.95 1.83
C VAL A 142 -9.84 -2.56 3.23
N CYS A 143 -10.20 -1.77 4.24
CA CYS A 143 -10.29 -2.23 5.62
C CYS A 143 -11.38 -3.28 5.83
N GLU A 144 -12.54 -3.14 5.18
CA GLU A 144 -13.64 -4.11 5.24
C GLU A 144 -13.27 -5.40 4.50
N GLN A 145 -12.70 -5.31 3.29
CA GLN A 145 -12.33 -6.50 2.49
C GLN A 145 -11.23 -7.33 3.15
N ARG A 146 -10.26 -6.69 3.80
CA ARG A 146 -9.12 -7.37 4.42
C ARG A 146 -9.27 -7.54 5.94
N ASN A 147 -10.43 -7.21 6.50
CA ASN A 147 -10.73 -7.28 7.93
C ASN A 147 -9.66 -6.61 8.82
N PHE A 148 -9.04 -5.53 8.34
CA PHE A 148 -7.95 -4.86 9.08
C PHE A 148 -8.39 -4.26 10.42
N ASN A 149 -9.69 -4.03 10.58
CA ASN A 149 -10.28 -3.50 11.80
C ASN A 149 -10.11 -4.45 13.01
N VAL A 150 -9.92 -5.76 12.77
CA VAL A 150 -9.79 -6.77 13.85
C VAL A 150 -8.49 -6.58 14.63
N ALA A 151 -7.37 -6.35 13.94
CA ALA A 151 -6.08 -6.19 14.60
C ALA A 151 -6.08 -4.98 15.55
N HIS A 152 -6.68 -3.87 15.10
CA HIS A 152 -6.81 -2.68 15.93
C HIS A 152 -7.73 -2.91 17.13
N GLY A 153 -8.87 -3.59 16.93
CA GLY A 153 -9.80 -3.94 18.01
C GLY A 153 -9.17 -4.85 19.07
N LEU A 154 -8.40 -5.86 18.64
CA LEU A 154 -7.68 -6.75 19.56
C LEU A 154 -6.62 -6.00 20.36
N ALA A 155 -5.83 -5.14 19.72
CA ALA A 155 -4.84 -4.31 20.41
C ALA A 155 -5.47 -3.42 21.48
N TRP A 156 -6.59 -2.76 21.16
CA TRP A 156 -7.34 -1.94 22.12
C TRP A 156 -7.94 -2.75 23.26
N SER A 157 -8.50 -3.93 22.96
CA SER A 157 -9.07 -4.81 23.97
C SER A 157 -8.02 -5.29 24.98
N PHE A 158 -6.81 -5.63 24.51
CA PHE A 158 -5.72 -6.04 25.37
C PHE A 158 -5.17 -4.87 26.19
N TYR A 159 -5.06 -3.69 25.57
CA TYR A 159 -4.62 -2.48 26.27
C TYR A 159 -5.55 -2.11 27.41
N ILE A 160 -6.86 -2.00 27.16
CA ILE A 160 -7.84 -1.62 28.18
C ILE A 160 -8.12 -2.76 29.16
N GLY A 161 -8.29 -3.99 28.66
CA GLY A 161 -8.72 -5.13 29.44
C GLY A 161 -7.62 -5.78 30.28
N TYR A 162 -6.35 -5.48 30.00
CA TYR A 162 -5.23 -6.06 30.75
C TYR A 162 -4.18 -5.01 31.12
N LEU A 163 -3.51 -4.41 30.12
CA LEU A 163 -2.35 -3.56 30.38
C LEU A 163 -2.69 -2.37 31.28
N ARG A 164 -3.79 -1.67 31.01
CA ARG A 164 -4.22 -0.50 31.80
C ARG A 164 -4.59 -0.85 33.24
N LEU A 165 -4.99 -2.09 33.52
CA LEU A 165 -5.35 -2.54 34.88
C LEU A 165 -4.12 -3.01 35.67
N VAL A 166 -3.17 -3.66 35.01
CA VAL A 166 -2.00 -4.29 35.65
C VAL A 166 -0.82 -3.32 35.77
N LEU A 167 -0.57 -2.47 34.77
CA LEU A 167 0.57 -1.54 34.76
C LEU A 167 0.58 -0.50 35.90
N PRO A 168 -0.56 0.06 36.36
CA PRO A 168 -0.55 1.01 37.49
C PRO A 168 -0.01 0.40 38.79
N GLY A 169 -0.16 -0.92 38.99
CA GLY A 169 0.36 -1.66 40.14
C GLY A 169 1.79 -2.18 39.96
N GLY A 170 2.33 -2.16 38.73
CA GLY A 170 3.65 -2.72 38.42
C GLY A 170 4.81 -1.98 39.08
N HIS A 171 4.76 -0.65 39.16
CA HIS A 171 5.76 0.15 39.88
C HIS A 171 5.67 0.01 41.41
N LEU A 172 4.48 -0.32 41.95
CA LEU A 172 4.27 -0.50 43.40
C LEU A 172 4.64 -1.92 43.87
N ARG A 173 4.68 -2.91 42.97
CA ARG A 173 4.98 -4.30 43.33
C ARG A 173 6.45 -4.69 43.15
N SER A 174 7.22 -3.93 42.38
CA SER A 174 8.69 -4.11 42.27
C SER A 174 9.44 -3.81 43.58
N GLY A 175 8.79 -3.15 44.56
CA GLY A 175 9.31 -2.94 45.91
C GLY A 175 8.79 -3.93 46.96
N VAL A 176 7.92 -4.89 46.59
CA VAL A 176 7.26 -5.84 47.53
C VAL A 176 7.55 -7.29 47.16
N CYS A 177 8.68 -7.55 46.48
CA CYS A 177 9.24 -8.90 46.33
C CYS A 177 10.61 -8.97 47.00
N HIS A 178 10.61 -9.04 48.34
CA HIS A 178 11.53 -9.77 49.25
C HIS A 178 11.15 -9.34 50.68
N PRO A 179 10.75 -10.25 51.59
CA PRO A 179 11.60 -11.36 52.05
C PRO A 179 10.82 -12.67 52.26
N LEU A 180 11.03 -13.68 51.42
CA LEU A 180 10.83 -15.13 51.71
C LEU A 180 10.92 -15.91 50.38
N ALA A 181 12.07 -15.81 49.70
CA ALA A 181 12.39 -16.71 48.60
C ALA A 181 13.91 -16.71 48.36
N ASP A 182 14.62 -17.48 49.17
CA ASP A 182 15.82 -18.21 48.76
C ASP A 182 15.56 -19.67 49.18
N PRO A 183 15.98 -20.71 48.43
CA PRO A 183 17.35 -20.81 47.92
C PRO A 183 17.51 -21.63 46.62
N VAL A 184 17.79 -21.02 45.46
CA VAL A 184 18.49 -21.74 44.36
C VAL A 184 19.38 -20.74 43.60
N CYS A 185 20.38 -20.20 44.29
CA CYS A 185 21.53 -19.56 43.66
C CYS A 185 22.77 -20.39 43.97
N HIS A 186 22.85 -21.58 43.38
CA HIS A 186 24.10 -22.29 43.21
C HIS A 186 24.24 -22.66 41.73
N VAL A 187 25.41 -22.29 41.20
CA VAL A 187 26.11 -22.72 39.98
C VAL A 187 26.60 -21.48 39.22
N THR A 188 27.51 -20.74 39.85
CA THR A 188 28.58 -20.05 39.12
C THR A 188 29.71 -21.06 38.93
N GLY A 189 29.55 -21.91 37.91
CA GLY A 189 30.70 -22.57 37.31
C GLY A 189 31.50 -21.53 36.53
N GLN A 190 32.70 -21.19 37.02
CA GLN A 190 33.69 -20.46 36.24
C GLN A 190 33.97 -21.20 34.92
N PRO A 191 34.06 -20.50 33.77
CA PRO A 191 34.87 -20.95 32.66
C PRO A 191 36.26 -20.32 32.79
N SER A 192 37.21 -21.17 33.18
CA SER A 192 38.63 -20.88 33.28
C SER A 192 39.28 -20.81 31.90
N TRP A 193 39.22 -19.69 31.16
CA TRP A 193 40.13 -19.45 30.02
C TRP A 193 40.38 -17.95 29.79
N LEU A 194 41.66 -17.62 29.51
CA LEU A 194 42.27 -16.33 29.15
C LEU A 194 42.81 -15.45 30.30
N GLN A 195 43.80 -16.00 31.01
CA GLN A 195 45.04 -15.24 31.25
C GLN A 195 45.78 -15.09 29.92
N SER A 196 46.00 -13.85 29.46
CA SER A 196 47.05 -13.52 28.48
C SER A 196 47.25 -12.00 28.39
N GLY A 197 48.19 -11.48 29.20
CA GLY A 197 49.18 -10.47 28.84
C GLY A 197 48.74 -9.04 28.48
N ARG A 198 49.15 -8.07 29.30
CA ARG A 198 50.31 -7.18 28.99
C ARG A 198 50.51 -6.12 30.05
N SER A 199 51.73 -6.11 30.56
CA SER A 199 52.42 -4.99 31.20
C SER A 199 52.64 -3.85 30.21
N ALA A 200 52.44 -2.62 30.67
CA ALA A 200 53.24 -1.45 30.36
C ALA A 200 53.10 -0.48 31.54
#